data_AF-A0A5E7FX81-F1
#
_entry.id   AF-A0A5E7FX81-F1
#
_cell.length_a   1.000
_cell.length_b   1.000
_cell.length_c   1.000
_cell.angle_alpha   90.00
_cell.angle_beta   90.00
_cell.angle_gamma   90.00
#
_symmetry.space_group_name_H-M   'P 1'
#
loop_
_entity.id
_entity.type
_entity.pdbx_description
1 polymer ?
#
loop_
_entity_poly.entity_id
_entity_poly.type
_entity_poly.pdbx_seq_one_letter_code
_entity_poly.pdbx_strand_id
1 'polypeptide(L)'
;MRLSSCKLVMLSLALSIQGVAGVQAATEHETSTPQRISVLAGKLTYTLPQGYVERELPELDEKARAKGMTGTLYVNAAQKRMVVVTETPVPEGSIEGDNDEEFLLGLANGTLNQAGPG
;
A
#
# COMPACT_ATOMS: atom_id res chain seq x y z
N MET A 1 -56.49 -23.15 46.83
CA MET A 1 -55.49 -24.22 47.06
C MET A 1 -55.84 -25.34 46.07
N ARG A 2 -55.02 -25.82 45.14
CA ARG A 2 -53.56 -25.97 45.08
C ARG A 2 -53.09 -25.99 43.60
N LEU A 3 -51.85 -25.56 43.41
CA LEU A 3 -51.04 -25.56 42.18
C LEU A 3 -50.98 -26.94 41.50
N SER A 4 -51.00 -26.96 40.17
CA SER A 4 -50.45 -28.06 39.36
C SER A 4 -49.62 -27.53 38.19
N SER A 5 -48.33 -27.33 38.49
CA SER A 5 -47.15 -27.76 37.75
C SER A 5 -47.24 -27.97 36.21
N CYS A 6 -47.15 -26.90 35.42
CA CYS A 6 -46.68 -26.99 34.03
C CYS A 6 -45.18 -26.72 33.98
N LYS A 7 -44.39 -27.80 34.02
CA LYS A 7 -42.97 -27.76 33.64
C LYS A 7 -42.88 -27.52 32.14
N LEU A 8 -42.75 -26.25 31.74
CA LEU A 8 -42.26 -25.89 30.42
C LEU A 8 -40.89 -25.26 30.62
N VAL A 9 -39.86 -26.09 30.50
CA VAL A 9 -38.46 -25.64 30.51
C VAL A 9 -38.25 -24.83 29.23
N MET A 10 -38.26 -23.51 29.37
CA MET A 10 -38.01 -22.56 28.30
C MET A 10 -36.56 -22.68 27.82
N LEU A 11 -36.46 -22.99 26.54
CA LEU A 11 -35.33 -22.90 25.63
C LEU A 11 -34.56 -21.57 25.81
N SER A 12 -33.27 -21.64 26.17
CA SER A 12 -32.34 -20.51 26.01
C SER A 12 -31.16 -20.96 25.15
N LEU A 13 -31.29 -20.72 23.85
CA LEU A 13 -30.18 -20.73 22.91
C LEU A 13 -29.31 -19.51 23.25
N ALA A 14 -28.24 -19.74 24.01
CA ALA A 14 -27.20 -18.72 24.19
C ALA A 14 -26.46 -18.57 22.86
N LEU A 15 -26.99 -17.73 21.97
CA LEU A 15 -26.27 -17.20 20.83
C LEU A 15 -25.24 -16.21 21.40
N SER A 16 -24.07 -16.69 21.76
CA SER A 16 -22.91 -15.84 22.00
C SER A 16 -22.52 -15.22 20.66
N ILE A 17 -23.08 -14.04 20.39
CA ILE A 17 -22.54 -13.13 19.38
C ILE A 17 -21.17 -12.75 19.93
N GLN A 18 -20.14 -13.50 19.57
CA GLN A 18 -18.77 -13.09 19.77
C GLN A 18 -18.64 -11.81 18.96
N GLY A 19 -18.64 -10.70 19.68
CA GLY A 19 -18.44 -9.38 19.12
C GLY A 19 -17.20 -9.44 18.26
N VAL A 20 -17.38 -9.18 16.97
CA VAL A 20 -16.25 -8.86 16.11
C VAL A 20 -15.70 -7.58 16.70
N ALA A 21 -14.65 -7.71 17.50
CA ALA A 21 -13.77 -6.59 17.79
C ALA A 21 -13.18 -6.21 16.45
N GLY A 22 -13.91 -5.38 15.70
CA GLY A 22 -13.30 -4.51 14.73
C GLY A 22 -12.29 -3.73 15.54
N VAL A 23 -11.03 -4.17 15.48
CA VAL A 23 -9.89 -3.35 15.83
C VAL A 23 -9.98 -2.18 14.88
N GLN A 24 -10.72 -1.15 15.30
CA GLN A 24 -10.75 0.11 14.63
C GLN A 24 -9.38 0.69 14.91
N ALA A 25 -8.44 0.41 14.00
CA ALA A 25 -7.17 1.09 13.94
C ALA A 25 -7.49 2.58 14.10
N ALA A 26 -6.99 3.17 15.17
CA ALA A 26 -7.21 4.56 15.48
C ALA A 26 -6.83 5.35 14.22
N THR A 27 -7.83 5.92 13.55
CA THR A 27 -7.59 6.99 12.59
C THR A 27 -7.16 8.17 13.43
N GLU A 28 -5.86 8.21 13.76
CA GLU A 28 -5.21 9.48 14.06
C GLU A 28 -5.55 10.39 12.89
N HIS A 29 -6.36 11.41 13.17
CA HIS A 29 -6.59 12.53 12.27
C HIS A 29 -5.28 13.31 12.23
N GLU A 30 -4.29 12.74 11.55
CA GLU A 30 -3.09 13.42 11.12
C GLU A 30 -3.55 14.57 10.24
N THR A 31 -3.38 15.80 10.73
CA THR A 31 -3.62 17.01 9.95
C THR A 31 -2.60 17.04 8.83
N SER A 32 -2.96 16.45 7.70
CA SER A 32 -2.15 16.47 6.49
C SER A 32 -2.23 17.86 5.87
N THR A 33 -1.09 18.49 5.63
CA THR A 33 -0.93 19.65 4.73
C THR A 33 -0.42 19.14 3.38
N PRO A 34 -0.50 19.92 2.29
CA PRO A 34 0.23 19.57 1.07
C PRO A 34 1.70 19.29 1.37
N GLN A 35 2.24 18.18 0.86
CA GLN A 35 3.59 17.71 1.19
C GLN A 35 4.46 17.77 -0.07
N ARG A 36 5.57 18.51 -0.02
CA ARG A 36 6.58 18.50 -1.09
C ARG A 36 7.50 17.31 -0.89
N ILE A 37 7.46 16.36 -1.81
CA ILE A 37 8.25 15.13 -1.77
C ILE A 37 9.39 15.24 -2.77
N SER A 38 10.60 14.94 -2.31
CA SER A 38 11.84 14.96 -3.09
C SER A 38 12.44 13.56 -3.09
N VAL A 39 12.61 12.98 -4.27
CA VAL A 39 13.08 11.59 -4.46
C VAL A 39 14.27 11.58 -5.41
N LEU A 40 14.94 10.42 -5.56
CA LEU A 40 16.09 10.23 -6.45
C LEU A 40 17.19 11.27 -6.20
N ALA A 41 17.54 11.45 -4.92
CA ALA A 41 18.49 12.47 -4.46
C ALA A 41 18.14 13.91 -4.93
N GLY A 42 16.85 14.23 -5.03
CA GLY A 42 16.35 15.56 -5.40
C GLY A 42 16.21 15.81 -6.90
N LYS A 43 16.48 14.81 -7.74
CA LYS A 43 16.30 14.92 -9.19
C LYS A 43 14.84 14.98 -9.62
N LEU A 44 13.95 14.38 -8.82
CA LEU A 44 12.51 14.46 -9.02
C LEU A 44 11.85 15.03 -7.77
N THR A 45 11.00 16.03 -7.95
CA THR A 45 10.23 16.64 -6.88
C THR A 45 8.79 16.83 -7.31
N TYR A 46 7.86 16.44 -6.47
CA TYR A 46 6.43 16.65 -6.68
C TYR A 46 5.75 17.05 -5.38
N THR A 47 4.49 17.46 -5.46
CA THR A 47 3.71 17.85 -4.29
C THR A 47 2.49 16.96 -4.19
N LEU A 48 2.36 16.26 -3.07
CA LEU A 48 1.14 15.54 -2.74
C LEU A 48 0.10 16.54 -2.24
N PRO A 49 -1.15 16.45 -2.73
CA PRO A 49 -2.24 17.25 -2.19
C PRO A 49 -2.46 17.00 -0.70
N GLN A 50 -3.25 17.87 -0.09
CA GLN A 50 -3.71 17.67 1.27
C GLN A 50 -4.44 16.33 1.44
N GLY A 51 -4.26 15.68 2.59
CA GLY A 51 -4.94 14.44 2.98
C GLY A 51 -4.11 13.17 2.79
N TYR A 52 -2.90 13.27 2.21
CA TYR A 52 -1.94 12.16 2.19
C TYR A 52 -1.16 12.10 3.50
N VAL A 53 -1.06 10.89 4.06
CA VAL A 53 -0.30 10.57 5.28
C VAL A 53 0.74 9.51 4.94
N GLU A 54 1.98 9.75 5.35
CA GLU A 54 3.08 8.81 5.17
C GLU A 54 2.91 7.57 6.07
N ARG A 55 3.19 6.40 5.52
CA ARG A 55 3.12 5.10 6.16
C ARG A 55 4.34 4.29 5.73
N GLU A 56 4.74 3.38 6.61
CA GLU A 56 5.81 2.44 6.30
C GLU A 56 5.37 1.48 5.18
N LEU A 57 6.25 1.21 4.22
CA LEU A 57 5.96 0.27 3.14
C LEU A 57 6.19 -1.18 3.64
N PRO A 58 5.14 -2.01 3.79
CA PRO A 58 5.27 -3.30 4.49
C PRO A 58 6.08 -4.35 3.71
N GLU A 59 6.10 -4.26 2.39
CA GLU A 59 6.58 -5.35 1.51
C GLU A 59 8.06 -5.26 1.14
N LEU A 60 8.82 -4.32 1.72
CA LEU A 60 10.23 -4.17 1.36
C LEU A 60 11.07 -5.24 2.09
N ASP A 61 11.52 -6.26 1.34
CA ASP A 61 12.36 -7.36 1.85
C ASP A 61 13.68 -6.84 2.48
N GLU A 62 14.16 -7.52 3.52
CA GLU A 62 15.40 -7.12 4.21
C GLU A 62 16.63 -7.16 3.29
N LYS A 63 16.69 -8.10 2.34
CA LYS A 63 17.80 -8.15 1.37
C LYS A 63 17.70 -7.01 0.38
N ALA A 64 16.49 -6.56 0.03
CA ALA A 64 16.29 -5.38 -0.81
C ALA A 64 16.76 -4.11 -0.07
N ARG A 65 16.40 -3.95 1.21
CA ARG A 65 16.92 -2.85 2.05
C ARG A 65 18.44 -2.88 2.18
N ALA A 66 19.04 -4.07 2.33
CA ALA A 66 20.49 -4.24 2.39
C ALA A 66 21.20 -3.84 1.09
N LYS A 67 20.50 -3.88 -0.05
CA LYS A 67 20.97 -3.36 -1.35
C LYS A 67 20.72 -1.87 -1.53
N GLY A 68 20.26 -1.18 -0.48
CA GLY A 68 19.97 0.26 -0.50
C GLY A 68 18.61 0.63 -1.09
N MET A 69 17.74 -0.35 -1.34
CA MET A 69 16.38 -0.04 -1.79
C MET A 69 15.60 0.64 -0.67
N THR A 70 14.93 1.74 -0.98
CA THR A 70 14.03 2.45 -0.06
C THR A 70 12.60 2.40 -0.57
N GLY A 71 11.64 2.61 0.33
CA GLY A 71 10.24 2.66 -0.05
C GLY A 71 9.39 3.40 0.96
N THR A 72 8.48 4.21 0.46
CA THR A 72 7.56 5.04 1.25
C THR A 72 6.15 4.93 0.67
N LEU A 73 5.15 4.80 1.54
CA LEU A 73 3.74 4.71 1.15
C LEU A 73 3.00 5.96 1.66
N TYR A 74 2.32 6.67 0.76
CA TYR A 74 1.44 7.79 1.12
C TYR A 74 -0.01 7.41 0.87
N VAL A 75 -0.87 7.52 1.89
CA VAL A 75 -2.28 7.13 1.79
C VAL A 75 -3.19 8.32 2.03
N ASN A 76 -4.13 8.55 1.11
CA ASN A 76 -5.29 9.41 1.31
C ASN A 76 -6.53 8.53 1.48
N ALA A 77 -6.87 8.23 2.74
CA ALA A 77 -7.96 7.33 3.08
C ALA A 77 -9.33 7.88 2.65
N ALA A 78 -9.53 9.19 2.78
CA ALA A 78 -10.79 9.86 2.42
C ALA A 78 -11.11 9.70 0.92
N GLN A 79 -10.10 9.80 0.07
CA GLN A 79 -10.24 9.67 -1.38
C GLN A 79 -9.97 8.26 -1.90
N LYS A 80 -9.60 7.31 -1.02
CA LYS A 80 -9.21 5.93 -1.36
C LYS A 80 -8.09 5.91 -2.41
N ARG A 81 -7.06 6.74 -2.21
CA ARG A 81 -5.89 6.84 -3.10
C ARG A 81 -4.62 6.54 -2.32
N MET A 82 -3.65 5.98 -3.02
CA MET A 82 -2.31 5.76 -2.48
C MET A 82 -1.25 6.15 -3.52
N VAL A 83 -0.10 6.58 -3.02
CA VAL A 83 1.12 6.79 -3.80
C VAL A 83 2.20 5.95 -3.16
N VAL A 84 2.83 5.08 -3.96
CA VAL A 84 3.96 4.27 -3.53
C VAL A 84 5.20 4.83 -4.20
N VAL A 85 6.22 5.09 -3.39
CA VAL A 85 7.56 5.48 -3.84
C VAL A 85 8.49 4.33 -3.51
N THR A 86 9.22 3.83 -4.49
CA THR A 86 10.33 2.91 -4.29
C THR A 86 11.54 3.42 -5.04
N GLU A 87 12.69 3.45 -4.38
CA GLU A 87 13.95 3.86 -5.01
C GLU A 87 14.93 2.70 -4.93
N THR A 88 15.49 2.31 -6.06
CA THR A 88 16.54 1.31 -6.15
C THR A 88 17.80 2.00 -6.64
N PRO A 89 18.89 2.05 -5.84
CA PRO A 89 20.15 2.59 -6.29
C PRO A 89 20.67 1.83 -7.51
N VAL A 90 21.05 2.57 -8.55
CA VAL A 90 21.73 2.02 -9.70
C VAL A 90 23.23 1.99 -9.37
N PRO A 91 23.92 0.84 -9.51
CA PRO A 91 25.35 0.76 -9.23
C PRO A 91 26.14 1.83 -10.00
N GLU A 92 27.08 2.50 -9.32
CA GLU A 92 27.95 3.46 -9.99
C GLU A 92 28.69 2.77 -11.16
N GLY A 93 28.74 3.44 -12.32
CA GLY A 93 29.32 2.86 -13.54
C GLY A 93 28.43 1.86 -14.29
N SER A 94 27.25 1.50 -13.79
CA SER A 94 26.29 0.68 -14.55
C SER A 94 25.38 1.49 -15.50
N ILE A 95 25.45 2.82 -15.40
CA ILE A 95 25.00 3.72 -16.48
C ILE A 95 26.23 4.09 -17.31
N GLU A 96 26.94 3.08 -17.80
CA GLU A 96 27.87 3.22 -18.94
C GLU A 96 27.14 2.65 -20.16
N GLY A 97 26.65 3.55 -21.02
CA GLY A 97 26.03 3.16 -22.28
C GLY A 97 24.70 3.85 -22.50
N ASP A 98 24.68 4.68 -23.53
CA ASP A 98 23.57 5.45 -24.07
C ASP A 98 22.24 4.67 -24.13
N ASN A 99 21.12 5.37 -24.24
CA ASN A 99 19.92 4.76 -24.82
C ASN A 99 20.22 4.50 -26.30
N ASP A 100 21.02 3.48 -26.59
CA ASP A 100 21.38 3.14 -27.94
C ASP A 100 20.13 2.67 -28.70
N GLU A 101 20.20 2.79 -30.03
CA GLU A 101 19.07 2.41 -30.87
C GLU A 101 18.69 0.94 -30.65
N GLU A 102 19.64 0.07 -30.29
CA GLU A 102 19.39 -1.35 -30.02
C GLU A 102 18.52 -1.56 -28.77
N PHE A 103 18.81 -0.87 -27.66
CA PHE A 103 18.00 -0.89 -26.45
C PHE A 103 16.59 -0.35 -26.69
N LEU A 104 16.47 0.79 -27.38
CA LEU A 104 15.16 1.39 -27.70
C LEU A 104 14.34 0.52 -28.66
N LEU A 105 14.99 -0.09 -29.66
CA LEU A 105 14.35 -1.07 -30.56
C LEU A 105 13.94 -2.33 -29.81
N GLY A 106 14.74 -2.80 -28.86
CA GLY A 106 14.39 -3.92 -27.99
C GLY A 106 13.14 -3.66 -27.17
N LEU A 107 13.01 -2.47 -26.58
CA LEU A 107 11.80 -2.05 -25.85
C LEU A 107 10.57 -1.92 -26.75
N ALA A 108 10.71 -1.30 -27.93
CA ALA A 108 9.63 -1.16 -28.90
C ALA A 108 9.13 -2.54 -29.41
N ASN A 109 10.05 -3.44 -29.73
CA ASN A 109 9.70 -4.78 -30.22
C ASN A 109 9.14 -5.66 -29.10
N GLY A 110 9.67 -5.55 -27.88
CA GLY A 110 9.16 -6.27 -26.71
C GLY A 110 7.73 -5.86 -26.36
N THR A 111 7.41 -4.57 -26.40
CA THR A 111 6.05 -4.06 -26.13
C THR A 111 5.05 -4.46 -27.22
N LEU A 112 5.44 -4.49 -28.50
CA LEU A 112 4.57 -4.96 -29.59
C LEU A 112 4.24 -6.46 -29.48
N ASN A 113 5.20 -7.30 -29.09
CA ASN A 113 4.98 -8.75 -28.92
C ASN A 113 4.14 -9.10 -27.68
N GLN A 114 4.12 -8.24 -26.66
CA GLN A 114 3.25 -8.40 -25.49
C GLN A 114 1.85 -7.80 -25.71
N ALA A 115 1.66 -6.98 -26.75
CA ALA A 115 0.38 -6.36 -27.11
C ALA A 115 -0.34 -7.06 -28.27
N GLY A 116 0.04 -8.30 -28.61
CA GLY A 116 -0.68 -9.13 -29.58
C GLY A 116 -2.10 -9.49 -29.10
N PRO A 117 -3.06 -9.67 -30.02
CA PRO A 117 -4.49 -9.62 -29.70
C PRO A 117 -4.89 -10.79 -28.81
N GLY A 118 -5.66 -10.51 -27.76
CA GLY A 118 -6.51 -11.51 -27.11
C GLY A 118 -7.61 -11.99 -28.05
#